data_AF-A0A9X2ESK9-F1
#
_entry.id   AF-A0A9X2ESK9-F1
#
_cell.length_a   1.000
_cell.length_b   1.000
_cell.length_c   1.000
_cell.angle_alpha   90.00
_cell.angle_beta   90.00
_cell.angle_gamma   90.00
#
_symmetry.space_group_name_H-M   'P 1'
#
loop_
_entity.id
_entity.type
_entity.pdbx_description
1 polymer ?
#
loop_
_entity_poly.entity_id
_entity_poly.type
_entity_poly.pdbx_seq_one_letter_code
_entity_poly.pdbx_strand_id
1 'polypeptide(L)'
;MTDQRSYISVCVVAVIGALVVACHSFTTPHENFKKHMEFNIGRKVDDPASYLNRYPSRVINARNLPNKNIEIEYFSGYKGLGDCTVYFEVDSQTQEIIAWRFVGSEETCIVVP
;
A
#
# COMPACT_ATOMS: atom_id res chain seq x y z
N MET A 1 60.00 -7.05 -10.49
CA MET A 1 59.40 -7.10 -9.13
C MET A 1 58.35 -6.02 -9.09
N THR A 2 57.10 -6.43 -9.30
CA THR A 2 55.96 -5.55 -9.57
C THR A 2 55.37 -5.09 -8.25
N ASP A 3 55.14 -3.78 -8.16
CA ASP A 3 54.85 -3.03 -6.94
C ASP A 3 53.46 -3.38 -6.37
N GLN A 4 53.44 -4.30 -5.40
CA GLN A 4 52.22 -4.85 -4.78
C GLN A 4 51.52 -3.84 -3.85
N ARG A 5 52.14 -2.68 -3.56
CA ARG A 5 51.57 -1.65 -2.69
C ARG A 5 50.58 -0.72 -3.39
N SER A 6 50.67 -0.58 -4.71
CA SER A 6 49.81 0.33 -5.48
C SER A 6 48.38 -0.19 -5.70
N TYR A 7 48.16 -1.50 -5.61
CA TYR A 7 46.84 -2.11 -5.84
C TYR A 7 45.91 -2.04 -4.63
N ILE A 8 46.46 -1.93 -3.41
CA ILE A 8 45.67 -1.93 -2.17
C ILE A 8 44.86 -0.63 -2.05
N SER A 9 45.43 0.52 -2.45
CA SER A 9 44.74 1.81 -2.37
C SER A 9 43.63 1.99 -3.42
N VAL A 10 43.74 1.36 -4.59
CA VAL A 10 42.75 1.52 -5.67
C VAL A 10 41.48 0.68 -5.38
N CYS A 11 41.63 -0.50 -4.79
CA CYS A 11 40.51 -1.38 -4.45
C CYS A 11 39.63 -0.80 -3.32
N VAL A 12 40.21 -0.11 -2.35
CA VAL A 12 39.45 0.43 -1.20
C VAL A 12 38.53 1.59 -1.62
N VAL A 13 38.94 2.41 -2.59
CA VAL A 13 38.12 3.55 -3.06
C VAL A 13 36.93 3.09 -3.91
N ALA A 14 37.07 2.01 -4.69
CA ALA A 14 35.99 1.50 -5.54
C ALA A 14 34.86 0.80 -4.75
N VAL A 15 35.17 0.21 -3.59
CA VAL A 15 34.17 -0.48 -2.76
C VAL A 15 33.30 0.50 -1.96
N ILE A 16 33.80 1.69 -1.62
CA ILE A 16 33.06 2.69 -0.83
C ILE A 16 32.05 3.47 -1.70
N GLY A 17 32.30 3.63 -3.01
CA GLY A 17 31.41 4.34 -3.93
C GLY A 17 30.09 3.61 -4.25
N ALA A 18 30.03 2.28 -4.08
CA ALA A 18 28.84 1.48 -4.41
C ALA A 18 27.76 1.47 -3.30
N LEU A 19 28.07 1.97 -2.10
CA LEU A 19 27.16 1.92 -0.95
C LEU A 19 26.27 3.17 -0.79
N VAL A 20 26.47 4.22 -1.59
CA VAL A 20 25.79 5.53 -1.40
C VAL A 20 24.53 5.72 -2.24
N VAL A 21 24.14 4.75 -3.08
CA VAL A 21 22.93 4.87 -3.94
C VAL A 21 21.71 4.18 -3.31
N ALA A 22 21.89 3.41 -2.23
CA ALA A 22 20.81 2.74 -1.52
C ALA A 22 20.37 3.59 -0.32
N CYS A 23 19.37 4.46 -0.49
CA CYS A 23 18.33 4.80 0.51
C CYS A 23 17.62 6.12 0.18
N HIS A 24 16.89 6.21 -0.92
CA HIS A 24 15.86 7.25 -1.10
C HIS A 24 14.59 6.61 -1.67
N SER A 25 14.02 5.63 -0.95
CA SER A 25 12.63 5.21 -1.19
C SER A 25 11.69 6.24 -0.56
N PHE A 26 11.65 7.46 -1.10
CA PHE A 26 10.65 8.46 -0.72
C PHE A 26 9.30 8.03 -1.31
N THR A 27 8.62 7.10 -0.63
CA THR A 27 7.22 6.79 -0.93
C THR A 27 6.39 7.96 -0.40
N THR A 28 5.63 8.63 -1.27
CA THR A 28 4.73 9.70 -0.84
C THR A 28 3.64 9.14 0.08
N PRO A 29 3.02 9.94 0.96
CA PRO A 29 1.90 9.47 1.79
C PRO A 29 0.77 8.84 0.97
N HIS A 30 0.51 9.36 -0.22
CA HIS A 30 -0.49 8.81 -1.14
C HIS A 30 -0.06 7.46 -1.74
N GLU A 31 1.20 7.32 -2.16
CA GLU A 31 1.72 6.02 -2.62
C GLU A 31 1.69 4.97 -1.51
N ASN A 32 1.94 5.37 -0.26
CA ASN A 32 1.81 4.47 0.88
C ASN A 32 0.35 4.05 1.10
N PHE A 33 -0.60 4.98 0.97
CA PHE A 33 -2.02 4.67 0.98
C PHE A 33 -2.40 3.64 -0.10
N LYS A 34 -1.97 3.84 -1.34
CA LYS A 34 -2.27 2.90 -2.44
C LYS A 34 -1.70 1.52 -2.16
N LYS A 35 -0.43 1.44 -1.73
CA LYS A 35 0.20 0.16 -1.33
C LYS A 35 -0.54 -0.51 -0.16
N HIS A 36 -1.02 0.28 0.80
CA HIS A 36 -1.74 -0.25 1.95
C HIS A 36 -3.10 -0.84 1.54
N MET A 37 -3.83 -0.20 0.63
CA MET A 37 -5.09 -0.73 0.11
C MET A 37 -4.85 -1.97 -0.75
N GLU A 38 -3.87 -1.92 -1.67
CA GLU A 38 -3.48 -3.03 -2.55
C GLU A 38 -3.13 -4.30 -1.77
N PHE A 39 -2.50 -4.17 -0.61
CA PHE A 39 -2.13 -5.30 0.25
C PHE A 39 -3.32 -6.14 0.77
N ASN A 40 -4.55 -5.66 0.58
CA ASN A 40 -5.76 -6.40 0.92
C ASN A 40 -6.23 -7.35 -0.19
N ILE A 41 -5.74 -7.18 -1.42
CA ILE A 41 -6.12 -8.05 -2.54
C ILE A 41 -5.69 -9.50 -2.27
N GLY A 42 -6.61 -10.43 -2.50
CA GLY A 42 -6.46 -11.86 -2.20
C GLY A 42 -6.71 -12.24 -0.74
N ARG A 43 -6.98 -11.27 0.16
CA ARG A 43 -7.38 -11.58 1.54
C ARG A 43 -8.88 -11.82 1.64
N LYS A 44 -9.28 -12.65 2.60
CA LYS A 44 -10.70 -12.78 2.96
C LYS A 44 -11.17 -11.59 3.78
N VAL A 45 -12.44 -11.25 3.65
CA VAL A 45 -13.08 -10.17 4.45
C VAL A 45 -13.07 -10.46 5.95
N ASP A 46 -13.01 -11.73 6.35
CA ASP A 46 -12.95 -12.17 7.76
C ASP A 46 -11.51 -12.38 8.26
N ASP A 47 -10.49 -12.21 7.41
CA ASP A 47 -9.08 -12.24 7.84
C ASP A 47 -8.86 -11.11 8.86
N PRO A 48 -8.39 -11.40 10.10
CA PRO A 48 -8.08 -10.39 11.10
C PRO A 48 -7.07 -9.32 10.65
N ALA A 49 -6.23 -9.65 9.67
CA ALA A 49 -5.27 -8.72 9.08
C ALA A 49 -5.85 -7.94 7.89
N SER A 50 -7.05 -8.27 7.40
CA SER A 50 -7.73 -7.45 6.39
C SER A 50 -8.14 -6.11 6.99
N TYR A 51 -8.10 -5.07 6.16
CA TYR A 51 -8.51 -3.73 6.58
C TYR A 51 -10.00 -3.69 6.99
N LEU A 52 -10.84 -4.46 6.28
CA LEU A 52 -12.28 -4.54 6.54
C LEU A 52 -12.60 -5.12 7.93
N ASN A 53 -11.93 -6.21 8.32
CA ASN A 53 -12.11 -6.80 9.64
C ASN A 53 -11.45 -5.97 10.76
N ARG A 54 -10.32 -5.33 10.47
CA ARG A 54 -9.61 -4.50 11.45
C ARG A 54 -10.34 -3.20 11.78
N TYR A 55 -11.07 -2.62 10.82
CA TYR A 55 -11.76 -1.34 10.99
C TYR A 55 -13.24 -1.41 10.55
N PRO A 56 -14.07 -2.27 11.18
CA PRO A 56 -15.46 -2.47 10.74
C PRO A 56 -16.32 -1.22 10.91
N SER A 57 -15.98 -0.35 11.86
CA SER A 57 -16.65 0.94 12.08
C SER A 57 -16.44 1.98 10.97
N ARG A 58 -15.56 1.70 10.01
CA ARG A 58 -15.31 2.56 8.83
C ARG A 58 -16.12 2.12 7.61
N VAL A 59 -16.79 0.97 7.66
CA VAL A 59 -17.69 0.52 6.60
C VAL A 59 -18.91 1.42 6.56
N ILE A 60 -19.19 1.99 5.41
CA ILE A 60 -20.32 2.89 5.18
C ILE A 60 -21.50 2.10 4.60
N ASN A 61 -21.21 1.25 3.60
CA ASN A 61 -22.24 0.56 2.85
C ASN A 61 -21.69 -0.73 2.23
N ALA A 62 -22.59 -1.65 1.88
CA ALA A 62 -22.28 -2.82 1.08
C ALA A 62 -23.41 -3.05 0.08
N ARG A 63 -23.07 -3.29 -1.19
CA ARG A 63 -24.06 -3.53 -2.25
C ARG A 63 -23.63 -4.64 -3.20
N ASN A 64 -24.60 -5.34 -3.79
CA ASN A 64 -24.33 -6.27 -4.87
C ASN A 64 -24.02 -5.52 -6.16
N LEU A 65 -22.98 -5.94 -6.86
CA LEU A 65 -22.62 -5.47 -8.20
C LEU A 65 -23.35 -6.28 -9.29
N PRO A 66 -23.45 -5.76 -10.53
CA PRO A 66 -24.07 -6.48 -11.64
C PRO A 66 -23.43 -7.83 -11.96
N ASN A 67 -22.14 -8.00 -11.64
CA ASN A 67 -21.40 -9.24 -11.79
C ASN A 67 -21.61 -10.24 -10.64
N LYS A 68 -22.51 -9.95 -9.69
CA LYS A 68 -22.83 -10.74 -8.48
C LYS A 68 -21.76 -10.71 -7.38
N ASN A 69 -20.72 -9.92 -7.54
CA ASN A 69 -19.78 -9.63 -6.45
C ASN A 69 -20.37 -8.59 -5.51
N ILE A 70 -19.72 -8.36 -4.37
CA ILE A 70 -20.13 -7.37 -3.39
C ILE A 70 -19.15 -6.21 -3.45
N GLU A 71 -19.66 -4.99 -3.56
CA GLU A 71 -18.87 -3.79 -3.33
C GLU A 71 -19.08 -3.30 -1.91
N ILE A 72 -17.99 -3.17 -1.16
CA ILE A 72 -17.98 -2.63 0.20
C ILE A 72 -17.36 -1.25 0.15
N GLU A 73 -18.14 -0.25 0.56
CA GLU A 73 -17.74 1.15 0.65
C GLU A 73 -17.24 1.46 2.06
N TYR A 74 -16.08 2.12 2.15
CA TYR A 74 -15.45 2.46 3.41
C TYR A 74 -14.78 3.83 3.39
N PHE A 75 -14.79 4.48 4.55
CA PHE A 75 -14.08 5.74 4.74
C PHE A 75 -12.60 5.47 5.06
N SER A 76 -11.68 5.97 4.23
CA SER A 76 -10.24 5.82 4.43
C SER A 76 -9.58 7.19 4.55
N GLY A 77 -9.74 7.81 5.72
CA GLY A 77 -9.14 9.10 6.02
C GLY A 77 -9.15 9.39 7.52
N TYR A 78 -8.37 10.38 7.93
CA TYR A 78 -8.53 10.96 9.26
C TYR A 78 -9.87 11.70 9.31
N LYS A 79 -10.71 11.40 10.32
CA LYS A 79 -11.99 12.11 10.50
C LYS A 79 -11.74 13.62 10.52
N GLY A 80 -12.15 14.32 9.46
CA GLY A 80 -12.03 15.77 9.32
C GLY A 80 -11.08 16.29 8.24
N LEU A 81 -10.31 15.43 7.54
CA LEU A 81 -9.37 15.85 6.49
C LEU A 81 -9.86 15.66 5.04
N GLY A 82 -11.08 15.19 4.80
CA GLY A 82 -11.71 15.21 3.47
C GLY A 82 -12.29 13.88 2.99
N ASP A 83 -12.72 13.91 1.73
CA ASP A 83 -13.58 12.91 1.06
C ASP A 83 -12.77 11.76 0.44
N CYS A 84 -12.02 11.00 1.24
CA CYS A 84 -11.40 9.76 0.74
C CYS A 84 -12.30 8.55 1.00
N THR A 85 -13.04 8.16 -0.03
CA THR A 85 -13.90 6.97 -0.01
C THR A 85 -13.25 5.88 -0.82
N VAL A 86 -13.25 4.67 -0.29
CA VAL A 86 -12.64 3.55 -0.95
C VAL A 86 -13.64 2.41 -1.05
N TYR A 87 -13.48 1.62 -2.08
CA TYR A 87 -14.40 0.57 -2.47
C TYR A 87 -13.60 -0.71 -2.69
N PHE A 88 -13.95 -1.76 -1.97
CA PHE A 88 -13.44 -3.11 -2.20
C PHE A 88 -14.48 -3.90 -2.96
N GLU A 89 -14.07 -4.56 -4.04
CA GLU A 89 -14.86 -5.61 -4.66
C GLU A 89 -14.49 -6.94 -4.01
N VAL A 90 -15.52 -7.67 -3.57
CA VAL A 90 -15.41 -8.94 -2.87
C VAL A 90 -16.12 -10.00 -3.69
N ASP A 91 -15.41 -11.08 -3.99
CA ASP A 91 -16.01 -12.27 -4.59
C ASP A 91 -17.06 -12.84 -3.63
N SER A 92 -18.30 -12.96 -4.10
CA SER A 92 -19.41 -13.35 -3.22
C SER A 92 -19.34 -14.82 -2.79
N GLN A 93 -18.61 -15.67 -3.50
CA GLN A 93 -18.47 -17.10 -3.19
C GLN A 93 -17.31 -17.37 -2.24
N THR A 94 -16.15 -16.80 -2.51
CA THR A 94 -14.92 -17.04 -1.72
C THR A 94 -14.77 -16.06 -0.55
N GLN A 95 -15.51 -14.95 -0.60
CA GLN A 95 -15.40 -13.82 0.32
C GLN A 95 -14.00 -13.18 0.31
N GLU A 96 -13.30 -13.30 -0.83
CA GLU A 96 -11.98 -12.70 -1.06
C GLU A 96 -12.10 -11.32 -1.70
N ILE A 97 -11.25 -10.39 -1.29
CA ILE A 97 -11.11 -9.07 -1.87
C ILE A 97 -10.36 -9.21 -3.20
N ILE A 98 -11.00 -8.93 -4.32
CA ILE A 98 -10.45 -9.19 -5.66
C ILE A 98 -10.08 -7.91 -6.42
N ALA A 99 -10.64 -6.77 -6.04
CA ALA A 99 -10.30 -5.47 -6.60
C ALA A 99 -10.53 -4.37 -5.58
N TRP A 100 -9.92 -3.20 -5.84
CA TRP A 100 -10.17 -2.01 -5.06
C TRP A 100 -10.09 -0.76 -5.92
N ARG A 101 -10.79 0.31 -5.51
CA ARG A 101 -10.71 1.64 -6.11
C ARG A 101 -10.99 2.69 -5.05
N PHE A 102 -10.57 3.93 -5.28
CA PHE A 102 -10.89 5.06 -4.40
C PHE A 102 -11.46 6.24 -5.18
N VAL A 103 -12.15 7.11 -4.45
CA VAL A 103 -12.63 8.42 -4.87
C VAL A 103 -12.11 9.41 -3.83
N GLY A 104 -11.34 10.40 -4.28
CA GLY A 104 -10.65 11.38 -3.43
C GLY A 104 -9.41 11.94 -4.15
N SER A 105 -8.67 12.81 -3.46
CA SER A 105 -7.45 13.43 -3.99
C SER A 105 -6.18 12.82 -3.39
N GLU A 106 -5.01 13.09 -3.97
CA GLU A 106 -3.73 12.59 -3.43
C GLU A 106 -3.43 13.16 -2.03
N GLU A 107 -3.93 14.35 -1.72
CA GLU A 107 -3.74 15.02 -0.43
C GLU A 107 -4.64 14.44 0.66
N THR A 108 -5.81 13.92 0.29
CA THR A 108 -6.83 13.43 1.23
C THR A 108 -6.79 11.92 1.41
N CYS A 109 -6.44 11.18 0.36
CA CYS A 109 -6.22 9.74 0.40
C CYS A 109 -4.79 9.40 0.81
N ILE A 110 -4.51 9.59 2.10
CA ILE A 110 -3.21 9.31 2.72
C ILE A 110 -3.39 8.46 3.98
N VAL A 111 -2.38 7.65 4.31
CA VAL A 111 -2.29 6.97 5.61
C VAL A 111 -1.43 7.83 6.52
N VAL A 112 -2.05 8.41 7.55
CA VAL A 112 -1.33 9.14 8.61
C VAL A 112 -0.90 8.13 9.69
N PRO A 113 0.38 8.12 10.12
CA PRO A 113 0.88 7.25 11.19
C PRO A 113 0.14 7.42 12.53
#